data_AF-A0A9J6H6L7-F1
#
_entry.id   AF-A0A9J6H6L7-F1
#
_cell.length_a   1.000
_cell.length_b   1.000
_cell.length_c   1.000
_cell.angle_alpha   90.00
_cell.angle_beta   90.00
_cell.angle_gamma   90.00
#
_symmetry.space_group_name_H-M   'P 1'
#
loop_
_entity.id
_entity.type
_entity.pdbx_description
1 polymer ?
#
loop_
_entity_poly.entity_id
_entity_poly.type
_entity_poly.pdbx_seq_one_letter_code
_entity_poly.pdbx_strand_id
1 'polypeptide(L)'
;MQLLPLPSKARLRQIIKGIPCKYGFNQVALSSIKGHFSYKSHLRRQGVLLLDEVKLKQGVSFNKASCKMDGFVDYVEVAAPSSNQLADHALVLMFVPLFEDWVQPVASFATRGALLEKSWRNLS
;
A
#
# COMPACT_ATOMS: atom_id res chain seq x y z
N MET A 1 -25.24 29.79 -14.84
CA MET A 1 -24.57 28.73 -14.05
C MET A 1 -24.46 27.49 -14.93
N GLN A 2 -23.25 27.11 -15.35
CA GLN A 2 -23.05 25.86 -16.09
C GLN A 2 -22.95 24.72 -15.08
N LEU A 3 -23.89 23.76 -15.17
CA LEU A 3 -23.86 22.56 -14.36
C LEU A 3 -22.74 21.65 -14.89
N LEU A 4 -21.77 21.29 -14.05
CA LEU A 4 -20.73 20.33 -14.41
C LEU A 4 -21.40 18.96 -14.63
N PRO A 5 -21.31 18.37 -15.84
CA PRO A 5 -21.89 17.07 -16.09
C PRO A 5 -21.10 16.01 -15.31
N LEU A 6 -21.72 15.44 -14.29
CA LEU A 6 -21.12 14.37 -13.49
C LEU A 6 -21.40 13.00 -14.12
N PRO A 7 -20.42 12.07 -14.06
CA PRO A 7 -20.62 10.72 -14.55
C PRO A 7 -21.63 9.95 -13.70
N SER A 8 -22.28 8.95 -14.30
CA SER A 8 -23.15 8.03 -13.58
C SER A 8 -22.37 7.18 -12.57
N LYS A 9 -23.06 6.70 -11.53
CA LYS A 9 -22.49 5.76 -10.54
C LYS A 9 -21.86 4.52 -11.20
N ALA A 10 -22.48 4.02 -12.28
CA ALA A 10 -21.96 2.88 -13.02
C ALA A 10 -20.60 3.19 -13.67
N ARG A 11 -20.47 4.37 -14.27
CA ARG A 11 -19.22 4.81 -14.89
C ARG A 11 -18.10 4.99 -13.85
N LEU A 12 -18.40 5.58 -12.70
CA LEU A 12 -17.42 5.72 -11.61
C LEU A 12 -16.89 4.37 -11.12
N ARG A 13 -17.78 3.39 -10.90
CA ARG A 13 -17.37 2.03 -10.50
C ARG A 13 -16.49 1.36 -11.57
N GLN A 14 -16.80 1.56 -12.85
CA GLN A 14 -15.98 1.04 -13.93
C GLN A 14 -14.57 1.65 -13.94
N ILE A 15 -14.47 2.96 -13.75
CA ILE A 15 -13.17 3.66 -13.68
C ILE A 15 -12.36 3.14 -12.48
N ILE A 16 -12.97 3.07 -11.30
CA ILE A 16 -12.29 2.61 -10.07
C ILE A 16 -11.82 1.17 -10.20
N LYS A 17 -12.60 0.28 -10.84
CA LYS A 17 -12.19 -1.11 -11.11
C LYS A 17 -10.94 -1.24 -11.98
N GLY A 18 -10.64 -0.23 -12.80
CA GLY A 18 -9.44 -0.20 -13.64
C GLY A 18 -8.17 0.19 -12.88
N ILE A 19 -8.28 0.68 -11.64
CA ILE A 19 -7.13 1.08 -10.85
C ILE A 19 -6.51 -0.17 -10.20
N PRO A 20 -5.26 -0.54 -10.54
CA PRO A 20 -4.64 -1.72 -9.99
C PRO A 20 -4.28 -1.49 -8.51
N CYS A 21 -4.96 -2.20 -7.61
CA CYS A 21 -4.58 -2.30 -6.21
C CYS A 21 -3.77 -3.58 -6.03
N LYS A 22 -2.47 -3.45 -5.78
CA LYS A 22 -1.55 -4.58 -5.56
C LYS A 22 -0.78 -4.36 -4.26
N TYR A 23 -0.40 -5.44 -3.60
CA TYR A 23 0.61 -5.39 -2.55
C TYR A 23 1.99 -5.10 -3.16
N GLY A 24 2.88 -4.54 -2.35
CA GLY A 24 4.19 -4.04 -2.72
C GLY A 24 4.30 -2.52 -2.65
N PHE A 25 5.36 -2.03 -3.29
CA PHE A 25 5.62 -0.59 -3.41
C PHE A 25 4.70 0.06 -4.45
N ASN A 26 4.06 1.16 -4.05
CA ASN A 26 3.25 1.97 -4.94
C ASN A 26 4.17 2.88 -5.78
N GLN A 27 4.56 2.39 -6.96
CA GLN A 27 5.44 3.11 -7.88
C GLN A 27 4.87 4.46 -8.35
N VAL A 28 3.54 4.57 -8.45
CA VAL A 28 2.88 5.82 -8.83
C VAL A 28 3.09 6.85 -7.72
N ALA A 29 2.83 6.46 -6.46
CA ALA A 29 3.07 7.33 -5.31
C ALA A 29 4.55 7.73 -5.20
N LEU A 30 5.48 6.78 -5.32
CA LEU A 30 6.92 7.06 -5.28
C LEU A 30 7.37 8.02 -6.39
N SER A 31 6.84 7.87 -7.60
CA SER A 31 7.14 8.76 -8.73
C SER A 31 6.59 10.17 -8.50
N SER A 32 5.38 10.28 -7.96
CA SER A 32 4.78 11.57 -7.57
C SER A 32 5.60 12.27 -6.47
N ILE A 33 6.01 11.54 -5.44
CA ILE A 33 6.89 12.04 -4.38
C ILE A 33 8.22 12.52 -4.97
N LYS A 34 8.87 11.70 -5.82
CA LYS A 34 10.12 12.07 -6.48
C LYS A 34 9.98 13.35 -7.31
N GLY A 35 8.90 13.48 -8.09
CA GLY A 35 8.60 14.68 -8.87
C GLY A 35 8.43 15.90 -7.98
N HIS A 36 7.69 15.76 -6.87
CA HIS A 36 7.40 16.83 -5.93
C HIS A 36 8.63 17.36 -5.18
N PHE A 37 9.60 16.48 -4.89
CA PHE A 37 10.84 16.85 -4.20
C PHE A 37 11.99 17.26 -5.14
N SER A 38 11.85 17.04 -6.45
CA SER A 38 12.93 17.25 -7.43
C SER A 38 13.54 18.65 -7.41
N TYR A 39 12.73 19.68 -7.18
CA TYR A 39 13.14 21.10 -7.17
C TYR A 39 13.42 21.65 -5.76
N LYS A 40 13.24 20.86 -4.69
CA LYS A 40 13.41 21.32 -3.30
C LYS A 40 14.86 21.14 -2.83
N SER A 41 15.31 21.94 -1.87
CA SER A 41 16.65 21.77 -1.27
C SER A 41 16.74 20.49 -0.44
N HIS A 42 17.94 19.95 -0.24
CA HIS A 42 18.17 18.68 0.49
C HIS A 42 17.48 18.63 1.85
N LEU A 43 17.54 19.72 2.62
CA LEU A 43 16.90 19.81 3.94
C LEU A 43 15.38 19.64 3.84
N ARG A 44 14.75 20.22 2.80
CA ARG A 44 13.29 20.12 2.60
C ARG A 44 12.82 18.80 1.98
N ARG A 45 13.74 17.89 1.63
CA ARG A 45 13.40 16.54 1.14
C ARG A 45 13.35 15.50 2.26
N GLN A 46 13.64 15.91 3.49
CA GLN A 46 13.64 15.02 4.64
C GLN A 46 12.21 14.68 5.06
N GLY A 47 12.04 13.44 5.48
CA GLY A 47 10.78 12.88 5.93
C GLY A 47 11.02 11.66 6.80
N VAL A 48 9.96 11.22 7.46
CA VAL A 48 9.92 10.04 8.29
C VAL A 48 9.15 8.96 7.56
N LEU A 49 9.61 7.71 7.69
CA LEU A 49 8.85 6.54 7.29
C LEU A 49 8.11 6.02 8.51
N LEU A 50 6.78 6.01 8.44
CA LEU A 50 5.92 5.40 9.43
C LEU A 50 5.60 3.98 9.00
N LEU A 51 5.76 3.04 9.92
CA LEU A 51 5.39 1.66 9.76
C LEU A 51 4.21 1.37 10.68
N ASP A 52 3.13 0.83 10.13
CA ASP A 52 1.97 0.40 10.90
C ASP A 52 1.44 -0.95 10.40
N GLU A 53 0.77 -1.68 11.28
CA GLU A 53 0.23 -3.00 11.00
C GLU A 53 -1.28 -3.04 11.25
N VAL A 54 -2.04 -3.43 10.22
CA VAL A 54 -3.50 -3.49 10.26
C VAL A 54 -3.95 -4.93 10.30
N LYS A 55 -4.66 -5.33 11.35
CA LYS A 55 -5.25 -6.67 11.44
C LYS A 55 -6.33 -6.87 10.36
N LEU A 56 -6.20 -7.96 9.60
CA LEU A 56 -7.11 -8.35 8.54
C LEU A 56 -7.98 -9.53 8.97
N LYS A 57 -9.17 -9.63 8.36
CA LYS A 57 -9.96 -10.85 8.39
C LYS A 57 -9.38 -11.83 7.38
N GLN A 58 -8.96 -13.00 7.84
CA GLN A 58 -8.52 -14.07 6.96
C GLN A 58 -9.67 -14.50 6.02
N GLY A 59 -9.36 -14.61 4.73
CA GLY A 59 -10.31 -15.02 3.71
C GLY A 59 -9.66 -15.01 2.33
N VAL A 60 -10.15 -15.87 1.45
CA VAL A 60 -9.71 -15.94 0.06
C VAL A 60 -10.80 -15.34 -0.82
N SER A 61 -10.42 -14.43 -1.71
CA SER A 61 -11.34 -13.86 -2.69
C SER A 61 -10.75 -13.90 -4.08
N PHE A 62 -11.53 -14.37 -5.06
CA PHE A 62 -11.11 -14.34 -6.45
C PHE A 62 -11.33 -12.94 -7.05
N ASN A 63 -10.24 -12.31 -7.45
CA ASN A 63 -10.27 -11.01 -8.10
C ASN A 63 -10.38 -11.19 -9.61
N LYS A 64 -11.58 -10.94 -10.13
CA LYS A 64 -11.89 -11.07 -11.57
C LYS A 64 -11.08 -10.13 -12.46
N ALA A 65 -10.60 -9.00 -11.94
CA ALA A 65 -9.85 -8.02 -12.72
C ALA A 65 -8.38 -8.43 -12.90
N SER A 66 -7.76 -8.96 -11.85
CA SER A 66 -6.38 -9.47 -11.90
C SER A 66 -6.29 -10.95 -12.31
N CYS A 67 -7.41 -11.67 -12.31
CA CYS A 67 -7.50 -13.12 -12.48
C CYS A 67 -6.63 -13.88 -11.45
N LYS A 68 -6.57 -13.36 -10.21
CA LYS A 68 -5.77 -13.92 -9.12
C LYS A 68 -6.63 -14.20 -7.88
N MET A 69 -6.16 -15.13 -7.06
CA MET A 69 -6.70 -15.35 -5.73
C MET A 69 -6.00 -14.39 -4.76
N ASP A 70 -6.77 -13.49 -4.16
CA ASP A 70 -6.30 -12.58 -3.12
C ASP A 70 -6.53 -13.21 -1.73
N GLY A 71 -5.76 -12.78 -0.73
CA GLY A 71 -5.90 -13.23 0.67
C GLY A 71 -4.73 -14.04 1.22
N PHE A 72 -3.70 -14.28 0.39
CA PHE A 72 -2.47 -14.94 0.80
C PHE A 72 -1.41 -13.93 1.23
N VAL A 73 -0.42 -14.43 1.97
CA VAL A 73 0.78 -13.68 2.31
C VAL A 73 1.52 -13.27 1.03
N ASP A 74 1.85 -11.98 0.94
CA ASP A 74 2.54 -11.38 -0.19
C ASP A 74 3.56 -10.34 0.31
N TYR A 75 4.82 -10.78 0.36
CA TYR A 75 5.97 -9.93 0.70
C TYR A 75 6.70 -9.38 -0.53
N VAL A 76 6.22 -9.67 -1.75
CA VAL A 76 6.82 -9.25 -3.04
C VAL A 76 8.32 -9.57 -3.17
N GLU A 77 8.70 -10.62 -3.91
CA GLU A 77 10.08 -11.00 -4.33
C GLU A 77 11.19 -11.12 -3.24
N VAL A 78 11.00 -10.62 -2.02
CA VAL A 78 11.97 -10.62 -0.92
C VAL A 78 11.88 -11.91 -0.09
N ALA A 79 10.77 -12.66 -0.18
CA ALA A 79 10.59 -13.94 0.48
C ALA A 79 10.31 -15.05 -0.55
N ALA A 80 10.84 -16.24 -0.27
CA ALA A 80 10.62 -17.49 -1.00
C ALA A 80 9.14 -17.69 -1.40
N PRO A 81 8.86 -18.41 -2.52
CA PRO A 81 7.58 -18.36 -3.21
C PRO A 81 6.41 -18.58 -2.27
N SER A 82 5.50 -17.59 -2.27
CA SER A 82 4.13 -17.61 -1.75
C SER A 82 3.86 -18.79 -0.82
N SER A 83 4.12 -18.61 0.48
CA SER A 83 3.57 -19.55 1.46
C SER A 83 2.05 -19.59 1.21
N ASN A 84 1.46 -20.78 1.04
CA ASN A 84 0.00 -21.00 0.90
C ASN A 84 -0.78 -20.66 2.19
N GLN A 85 -0.29 -19.66 2.92
CA GLN A 85 -0.77 -19.20 4.20
C GLN A 85 -1.64 -17.97 3.97
N LEU A 86 -2.77 -17.93 4.67
CA LEU A 86 -3.64 -16.78 4.66
C LEU A 86 -2.98 -15.63 5.41
N ALA A 87 -3.04 -14.44 4.81
CA ALA A 87 -2.63 -13.22 5.49
C ALA A 87 -3.65 -12.85 6.56
N ASP A 88 -3.16 -12.45 7.72
CA ASP A 88 -3.97 -11.98 8.84
C ASP A 88 -3.65 -10.54 9.26
N HIS A 89 -2.61 -9.95 8.69
CA HIS A 89 -2.25 -8.55 8.89
C HIS A 89 -1.76 -7.92 7.57
N ALA A 90 -1.99 -6.62 7.40
CA ALA A 90 -1.39 -5.80 6.37
C ALA A 90 -0.34 -4.89 7.00
N LEU A 91 0.90 -5.00 6.54
CA LEU A 91 1.94 -4.04 6.86
C LEU A 91 1.82 -2.85 5.92
N VAL A 92 1.75 -1.64 6.45
CA VAL A 92 1.63 -0.40 5.66
C VAL A 92 2.82 0.51 5.97
N LEU A 93 3.48 0.98 4.91
CA LEU A 93 4.52 1.99 5.00
C LEU A 93 3.97 3.30 4.46
N MET A 94 4.09 4.36 5.26
CA MET A 94 3.71 5.71 4.89
C MET A 94 4.92 6.63 4.96
N PHE A 95 5.02 7.55 4.00
CA PHE A 95 6.01 8.62 4.02
C PHE A 95 5.36 9.91 4.52
N VAL A 96 6.01 10.54 5.51
CA VAL A 96 5.60 11.81 6.09
C VAL A 96 6.77 12.81 5.95
N PRO A 97 6.69 13.79 5.04
CA PRO A 97 7.70 14.84 4.99
C PRO A 97 7.73 15.69 6.27
N LEU A 98 8.92 16.14 6.66
CA LEU A 98 9.09 16.95 7.87
C LEU A 98 8.64 18.40 7.71
N PHE A 99 8.65 18.91 6.48
CA PHE A 99 8.44 20.32 6.17
C PHE A 99 7.17 20.58 5.35
N GLU A 100 6.24 19.62 5.33
CA GLU A 100 4.97 19.69 4.59
C GLU A 100 3.86 18.92 5.31
N ASP A 101 2.62 19.32 5.07
CA ASP A 101 1.46 18.82 5.82
C ASP A 101 0.65 17.79 5.02
N TRP A 102 1.32 16.73 4.55
CA TRP A 102 0.64 15.59 3.91
C TRP A 102 1.27 14.26 4.31
N VAL A 103 0.51 13.17 4.10
CA VAL A 103 0.97 11.81 4.34
C VAL A 103 0.60 10.96 3.13
N GLN A 104 1.53 10.14 2.63
CA GLN A 104 1.29 9.26 1.48
C GLN A 104 1.68 7.82 1.82
N PRO A 105 0.77 6.84 1.69
CA PRO A 105 1.15 5.43 1.70
C PRO A 105 2.04 5.12 0.49
N VAL A 106 3.20 4.55 0.75
CA VAL A 106 4.22 4.21 -0.26
C VAL A 106 4.34 2.72 -0.51
N ALA A 107 3.95 1.87 0.45
CA ALA A 107 3.90 0.44 0.26
C ALA A 107 2.88 -0.23 1.19
N SER A 108 2.37 -1.38 0.76
CA SER A 108 1.56 -2.26 1.61
C SER A 108 1.92 -3.72 1.34
N PHE A 109 2.02 -4.54 2.37
CA PHE A 109 2.36 -5.96 2.25
C PHE A 109 1.36 -6.80 3.01
N ALA A 110 0.99 -7.95 2.44
CA ALA A 110 0.13 -8.91 3.12
C ALA A 110 1.02 -9.86 3.93
N THR A 111 0.82 -9.88 5.23
CA THR A 111 1.72 -10.55 6.17
C THR A 111 0.97 -11.54 7.05
N ARG A 112 1.72 -12.43 7.71
CA ARG A 112 1.16 -13.37 8.68
C ARG A 112 1.86 -13.31 10.04
N GLY A 113 1.06 -13.06 11.07
CA GLY A 113 1.48 -12.87 12.45
C GLY A 113 2.07 -11.48 12.68
N ALA A 114 1.84 -10.93 13.88
CA ALA A 114 2.28 -9.59 14.25
C ALA A 114 3.80 -9.43 14.11
N LEU A 115 4.23 -8.38 13.43
CA LEU A 115 5.66 -8.07 13.27
C LEU A 115 6.32 -7.73 14.60
N LEU A 116 5.57 -7.06 15.49
CA LEU A 116 6.01 -6.77 16.85
C LEU A 116 6.29 -8.05 17.64
N GLU A 117 5.52 -9.12 17.47
CA GLU A 117 5.72 -10.34 18.25
C GLU A 117 7.00 -11.11 17.87
N LYS A 118 7.46 -10.98 16.62
CA LYS A 118 8.63 -11.71 16.10
C LYS A 118 9.95 -10.97 16.33
N SER A 119 9.95 -9.64 16.36
CA SER A 119 11.17 -8.86 16.58
C SER A 119 11.76 -9.04 17.99
N TRP A 120 10.91 -9.12 19.02
CA TRP A 120 11.35 -9.27 20.42
C TRP A 120 11.87 -10.68 20.75
N ARG A 121 11.33 -11.74 20.11
CA ARG A 121 11.75 -13.13 20.38
C ARG A 121 13.12 -13.49 19.79
N ASN A 122 13.60 -12.72 18.81
CA ASN A 122 14.90 -12.95 18.17
C ASN A 122 16.02 -12.08 18.77
N LEU A 123 15.69 -11.26 19.78
CA LEU A 123 16.62 -10.37 20.49
C LEU A 123 16.75 -10.74 21.99
N SER A 124 16.11 -11.82 22.43
CA SER A 124 16.14 -12.38 23.79
C SER A 124 16.79 -13.75 23.84
#